data_AF-A0A381ZL66-F1
#
_entry.id   AF-A0A381ZL66-F1
#
_cell.length_a   1.000
_cell.length_b   1.000
_cell.length_c   1.000
_cell.angle_alpha   90.00
_cell.angle_beta   90.00
_cell.angle_gamma   90.00
#
_symmetry.space_group_name_H-M   'P 1'
#
loop_
_entity.id
_entity.type
_entity.pdbx_description
1 polymer ?
#
loop_
_entity_poly.entity_id
_entity_poly.type
_entity_poly.pdbx_seq_one_letter_code
_entity_poly.pdbx_strand_id
1 'polypeptide(L)'
;METEVPKKFVNIVNNIANEVLSDEKSSQQWDFSHRLVGKVDKEIQLPIRDKDEGDYLKDVMKQGCLDYLKYSLDKHRAHVYTHMIGKKEPTLENIHLTQSWVVSQYAGDFNPIHHHTADFSAAIYLKVPEDMCDDSDDHAPSKGMIEFAFGDTQ
;
A
#
# COMPACT_ATOMS: atom_id res chain seq x y z
N MET A 1 3.69 -12.47 0.01
CA MET A 1 3.83 -12.59 -1.45
C MET A 1 4.32 -11.25 -1.92
N GLU A 2 5.39 -11.22 -2.69
CA GLU A 2 5.93 -10.00 -3.29
C GLU A 2 5.65 -10.03 -4.79
N THR A 3 5.40 -8.86 -5.37
CA THR A 3 5.12 -8.68 -6.80
C THR A 3 5.50 -7.28 -7.23
N GLU A 4 5.64 -7.07 -8.53
CA GLU A 4 6.02 -5.79 -9.11
C GLU A 4 4.82 -5.12 -9.81
N VAL A 5 4.66 -3.82 -9.56
CA VAL A 5 3.73 -2.99 -10.32
C VAL A 5 4.37 -2.54 -11.64
N PRO A 6 3.58 -2.29 -12.70
CA PRO A 6 4.14 -1.79 -13.95
C PRO A 6 4.82 -0.43 -13.78
N LYS A 7 5.90 -0.18 -14.55
CA LYS A 7 6.61 1.12 -14.52
C LYS A 7 5.70 2.32 -14.78
N LYS A 8 4.66 2.16 -15.61
CA LYS A 8 3.64 3.19 -15.85
C LYS A 8 2.91 3.58 -14.56
N PHE A 9 2.57 2.62 -13.70
CA PHE A 9 1.96 2.88 -12.39
C PHE A 9 2.89 3.75 -11.54
N VAL A 10 4.15 3.33 -11.39
CA VAL A 10 5.17 4.05 -10.60
C VAL A 10 5.34 5.47 -11.10
N ASN A 11 5.43 5.66 -12.42
CA ASN A 11 5.61 6.99 -13.03
C ASN A 11 4.41 7.92 -12.75
N ILE A 12 3.17 7.44 -12.94
CA ILE A 12 1.97 8.25 -12.70
C ILE A 12 1.92 8.66 -11.23
N VAL A 13 2.06 7.71 -10.31
CA VAL A 13 1.99 7.99 -8.87
C VAL A 13 3.10 8.95 -8.45
N ASN A 14 4.34 8.71 -8.89
CA ASN A 14 5.47 9.58 -8.55
C ASN A 14 5.31 10.99 -9.13
N ASN A 15 4.77 11.15 -10.34
CA ASN A 15 4.57 12.47 -10.93
C ASN A 15 3.57 13.29 -10.11
N ILE A 16 2.42 12.71 -9.80
CA ILE A 16 1.38 13.36 -8.99
C ILE A 16 1.90 13.66 -7.59
N ALA A 17 2.53 12.68 -6.93
CA ALA A 17 3.05 12.86 -5.59
C ALA A 17 4.13 13.95 -5.53
N ASN A 18 5.07 13.99 -6.49
CA ASN A 18 6.11 15.03 -6.50
C ASN A 18 5.51 16.43 -6.70
N GLU A 19 4.50 16.57 -7.57
CA GLU A 19 3.78 17.85 -7.75
C GLU A 19 3.21 18.32 -6.40
N VAL A 20 2.44 17.46 -5.73
CA VAL A 20 1.78 17.79 -4.45
C VAL A 20 2.78 18.06 -3.33
N LEU A 21 3.80 17.20 -3.18
CA LEU A 21 4.75 17.28 -2.06
C LEU A 21 5.72 18.46 -2.20
N SER A 22 5.91 18.98 -3.41
CA SER A 22 6.79 20.13 -3.70
C SER A 22 6.19 21.50 -3.35
N ASP A 23 4.88 21.58 -3.12
CA ASP A 23 4.18 22.82 -2.80
C ASP A 23 3.49 22.70 -1.43
N GLU A 24 3.85 23.56 -0.48
CA GLU A 24 3.34 23.47 0.90
C GLU A 24 1.81 23.59 0.97
N LYS A 25 1.22 24.46 0.15
CA LYS A 25 -0.25 24.65 0.13
C LYS A 25 -0.95 23.40 -0.38
N SER A 26 -0.46 22.83 -1.46
CA SER A 26 -0.98 21.57 -2.03
C SER A 26 -0.79 20.41 -1.07
N SER A 27 0.39 20.32 -0.44
CA SER A 27 0.66 19.30 0.57
C SER A 27 -0.31 19.38 1.75
N GLN A 28 -0.64 20.59 2.23
CA GLN A 28 -1.65 20.79 3.28
C GLN A 28 -3.07 20.47 2.79
N GLN A 29 -3.40 20.82 1.54
CA GLN A 29 -4.71 20.54 0.96
C GLN A 29 -5.00 19.04 0.88
N TRP A 30 -3.99 18.24 0.54
CA TRP A 30 -4.11 16.79 0.34
C TRP A 30 -3.62 15.96 1.52
N ASP A 31 -3.35 16.60 2.66
CA ASP A 31 -2.91 15.94 3.88
C ASP A 31 -3.94 14.91 4.36
N PHE A 32 -3.47 13.67 4.52
CA PHE A 32 -4.25 12.53 4.95
C PHE A 32 -3.83 12.03 6.34
N SER A 33 -2.79 12.64 6.94
CA SER A 33 -2.21 12.20 8.22
C SER A 33 -3.21 12.20 9.38
N HIS A 34 -4.22 13.08 9.36
CA HIS A 34 -5.28 13.12 10.37
C HIS A 34 -6.13 11.83 10.45
N ARG A 35 -6.00 10.92 9.47
CA ARG A 35 -6.67 9.60 9.45
C ARG A 35 -5.71 8.44 9.73
N LEU A 36 -4.44 8.75 9.97
CA LEU A 36 -3.35 7.79 10.07
C LEU A 36 -2.64 7.95 11.42
N VAL A 37 -1.80 6.97 11.75
CA VAL A 37 -1.10 6.92 13.04
C VAL A 37 0.41 7.16 12.90
N GLY A 38 0.89 7.32 11.67
CA GLY A 38 2.29 7.56 11.35
C GLY A 38 2.83 8.82 12.02
N LYS A 39 4.10 8.78 12.41
CA LYS A 39 4.91 9.97 12.73
C LYS A 39 5.91 10.13 11.59
N VAL A 40 5.38 10.51 10.44
CA VAL A 40 6.11 10.62 9.17
C VAL A 40 5.92 12.03 8.59
N ASP A 41 6.87 12.49 7.78
CA ASP A 41 6.90 13.88 7.31
C ASP A 41 5.64 14.27 6.52
N LYS A 42 5.25 13.46 5.54
CA LYS A 42 4.08 13.74 4.69
C LYS A 42 3.30 12.48 4.32
N GLU A 43 1.99 12.51 4.57
CA GLU A 43 1.03 11.49 4.12
C GLU A 43 -0.07 12.17 3.32
N ILE A 44 -0.18 11.83 2.03
CA ILE A 44 -1.10 12.52 1.13
C ILE A 44 -2.08 11.56 0.47
N GLN A 45 -3.31 12.04 0.28
CA GLN A 45 -4.24 11.42 -0.64
C GLN A 45 -3.86 11.85 -2.07
N LEU A 46 -3.71 10.90 -2.99
CA LEU A 46 -3.36 11.20 -4.39
C LEU A 46 -4.51 11.94 -5.10
N PRO A 47 -4.31 13.19 -5.57
CA PRO A 47 -5.31 13.90 -6.35
C PRO A 47 -5.29 13.44 -7.81
N ILE A 48 -5.93 12.30 -8.07
CA ILE A 48 -6.06 11.78 -9.42
C ILE A 48 -7.07 12.64 -10.19
N ARG A 49 -6.57 13.44 -11.13
CA ARG A 49 -7.39 14.35 -11.96
C ARG A 49 -7.85 13.72 -13.27
N ASP A 50 -7.02 12.84 -13.84
CA ASP A 50 -7.33 12.12 -15.07
C ASP A 50 -8.06 10.81 -14.76
N LYS A 51 -9.22 10.62 -15.39
CA LYS A 51 -10.07 9.44 -15.13
C LYS A 51 -9.42 8.15 -15.62
N ASP A 52 -8.77 8.16 -16.77
CA ASP A 52 -8.18 6.97 -17.38
C ASP A 52 -6.93 6.53 -16.62
N GLU A 53 -6.11 7.48 -16.15
CA GLU A 53 -5.05 7.20 -15.19
C GLU A 53 -5.61 6.66 -13.88
N GLY A 54 -6.70 7.25 -13.38
CA GLY A 54 -7.35 6.79 -12.16
C GLY A 54 -7.86 5.36 -12.22
N ASP A 55 -8.52 5.00 -13.31
CA ASP A 55 -9.02 3.65 -13.52
C ASP A 55 -7.85 2.67 -13.72
N TYR A 56 -6.82 3.07 -14.47
CA TYR A 56 -5.61 2.27 -14.61
C TYR A 56 -4.92 1.98 -13.27
N LEU A 57 -4.72 3.00 -12.42
CA LEU A 57 -4.11 2.83 -11.10
C LEU A 57 -4.95 1.91 -10.21
N LYS A 58 -6.28 2.11 -10.19
CA LYS A 58 -7.20 1.24 -9.43
C LYS A 58 -7.12 -0.20 -9.92
N ASP A 59 -7.15 -0.44 -11.21
CA ASP A 59 -7.12 -1.80 -11.77
C ASP A 59 -5.81 -2.51 -11.44
N VAL A 60 -4.67 -1.82 -11.50
CA VAL A 60 -3.37 -2.38 -11.09
C VAL A 60 -3.39 -2.78 -9.61
N MET A 61 -3.85 -1.89 -8.72
CA MET A 61 -3.94 -2.20 -7.29
C MET A 61 -4.90 -3.35 -7.00
N LYS A 62 -6.07 -3.34 -7.64
CA LYS A 62 -7.07 -4.40 -7.50
C LYS A 62 -6.56 -5.74 -8.01
N GLN A 63 -5.79 -5.74 -9.11
CA GLN A 63 -5.23 -6.96 -9.67
C GLN A 63 -4.22 -7.59 -8.71
N GLY A 64 -3.32 -6.80 -8.12
CA GLY A 64 -2.38 -7.32 -7.11
C GLY A 64 -3.09 -7.92 -5.89
N CYS A 65 -4.19 -7.30 -5.45
CA CYS A 65 -5.05 -7.81 -4.39
C CYS A 65 -5.73 -9.14 -4.77
N LEU A 66 -6.24 -9.22 -6.01
CA LEU A 66 -6.84 -10.43 -6.54
C LEU A 66 -5.83 -11.57 -6.64
N ASP A 67 -4.62 -11.28 -7.11
CA ASP A 67 -3.54 -12.27 -7.22
C ASP A 67 -3.15 -12.79 -5.84
N TYR A 68 -3.06 -11.92 -4.84
CA TYR A 68 -2.82 -12.32 -3.45
C TYR A 68 -3.95 -13.20 -2.89
N LEU A 69 -5.21 -12.85 -3.15
CA LEU A 69 -6.35 -13.63 -2.71
C LEU A 69 -6.34 -15.04 -3.35
N LYS A 70 -6.07 -15.14 -4.65
CA LYS A 70 -5.92 -16.42 -5.35
C LYS A 70 -4.75 -17.24 -4.80
N TYR A 71 -3.61 -16.60 -4.56
CA TYR A 71 -2.47 -17.23 -3.90
C TYR A 71 -2.85 -17.77 -2.51
N SER A 72 -3.59 -16.98 -1.71
CA SER A 72 -4.03 -17.38 -0.38
C SER A 72 -5.02 -18.55 -0.42
N LEU A 73 -5.90 -18.60 -1.43
CA LEU A 73 -6.80 -19.73 -1.69
C LEU A 73 -6.03 -21.01 -2.04
N ASP A 74 -5.04 -20.93 -2.94
CA ASP A 74 -4.14 -22.05 -3.28
C ASP A 74 -3.41 -22.58 -2.03
N LYS A 75 -2.97 -21.68 -1.15
CA LYS A 75 -2.33 -22.04 0.13
C LYS A 75 -3.31 -22.44 1.23
N HIS A 76 -4.61 -22.50 0.96
CA HIS A 76 -5.66 -22.82 1.94
C HIS A 76 -5.64 -21.88 3.16
N ARG A 77 -5.31 -20.60 2.96
CA ARG A 77 -5.21 -19.56 4.01
C ARG A 77 -6.34 -18.53 3.97
N ALA A 78 -7.15 -18.51 2.92
CA ALA A 78 -8.25 -17.56 2.74
C ALA A 78 -9.60 -18.03 3.35
N HIS A 79 -9.58 -18.50 4.61
CA HIS A 79 -10.75 -19.11 5.25
C HIS A 79 -11.98 -18.19 5.28
N VAL A 80 -11.78 -16.90 5.61
CA VAL A 80 -12.84 -15.90 5.66
C VAL A 80 -13.56 -15.78 4.31
N TYR A 81 -12.81 -15.66 3.22
CA TYR A 81 -13.37 -15.61 1.86
C TYR A 81 -14.17 -16.89 1.54
N THR A 82 -13.58 -18.07 1.77
CA THR A 82 -14.26 -19.34 1.46
C THR A 82 -15.56 -19.52 2.26
N HIS A 83 -15.63 -18.99 3.48
CA HIS A 83 -16.83 -19.03 4.31
C HIS A 83 -17.92 -18.09 3.78
N MET A 84 -17.55 -16.88 3.38
CA MET A 84 -18.51 -15.88 2.90
C MET A 84 -19.08 -16.18 1.51
N ILE A 85 -18.23 -16.61 0.57
CA ILE A 85 -18.57 -16.65 -0.87
C ILE A 85 -18.58 -18.08 -1.44
N GLY A 86 -18.18 -19.07 -0.63
CA GLY A 86 -18.04 -20.46 -1.03
C GLY A 86 -16.77 -20.71 -1.87
N LYS A 87 -16.76 -21.81 -2.62
CA LYS A 87 -15.64 -22.22 -3.50
C LYS A 87 -15.69 -21.56 -4.89
N LYS A 88 -16.15 -20.31 -4.98
CA LYS A 88 -16.16 -19.57 -6.25
C LYS A 88 -14.79 -18.93 -6.48
N GLU A 89 -14.37 -18.91 -7.74
CA GLU A 89 -13.15 -18.20 -8.13
C GLU A 89 -13.36 -16.68 -7.98
N PRO A 90 -12.48 -15.97 -7.25
CA PRO A 90 -12.59 -14.53 -7.13
C PRO A 90 -12.26 -13.83 -8.46
N THR A 91 -12.94 -12.71 -8.68
CA THR A 91 -12.71 -11.80 -9.81
C THR A 91 -12.34 -10.41 -9.31
N LEU A 92 -11.95 -9.53 -10.24
CA LEU A 92 -11.60 -8.14 -9.92
C LEU A 92 -12.79 -7.37 -9.30
N GLU A 93 -14.03 -7.79 -9.58
CA GLU A 93 -15.24 -7.19 -9.00
C GLU A 93 -15.38 -7.47 -7.49
N ASN A 94 -14.78 -8.56 -7.01
CA ASN A 94 -14.79 -8.88 -5.57
C ASN A 94 -13.79 -8.05 -4.76
N ILE A 95 -12.90 -7.31 -5.42
CA ILE A 95 -11.92 -6.46 -4.74
C ILE A 95 -12.50 -5.05 -4.59
N HIS A 96 -12.60 -4.60 -3.34
CA HIS A 96 -13.05 -3.26 -3.00
C HIS A 96 -11.90 -2.50 -2.34
N LEU A 97 -11.33 -1.53 -3.05
CA LEU A 97 -10.33 -0.62 -2.49
C LEU A 97 -11.05 0.39 -1.59
N THR A 98 -10.78 0.34 -0.29
CA THR A 98 -11.41 1.23 0.70
C THR A 98 -10.66 2.55 0.80
N GLN A 99 -9.34 2.49 0.91
CA GLN A 99 -8.47 3.63 1.13
C GLN A 99 -7.11 3.39 0.47
N SER A 100 -6.51 4.46 -0.04
CA SER A 100 -5.13 4.49 -0.51
C SER A 100 -4.54 5.89 -0.33
N TRP A 101 -3.26 5.94 0.00
CA TRP A 101 -2.49 7.17 0.22
C TRP A 101 -1.03 6.93 -0.12
N VAL A 102 -0.26 8.01 -0.26
CA VAL A 102 1.19 7.98 -0.41
C VAL A 102 1.81 8.43 0.90
N VAL A 103 2.79 7.66 1.37
CA VAL A 103 3.64 8.03 2.50
C VAL A 103 5.00 8.46 1.97
N SER A 104 5.44 9.66 2.34
CA SER A 104 6.80 10.14 2.12
C SER A 104 7.54 10.12 3.45
N GLN A 105 8.37 9.11 3.64
CA GLN A 105 9.10 8.85 4.88
C GLN A 105 10.59 9.18 4.72
N TYR A 106 11.16 9.85 5.72
CA TYR A 106 12.59 10.20 5.78
C TYR A 106 13.28 9.61 7.01
N ALA A 107 14.61 9.71 7.06
CA ALA A 107 15.37 9.23 8.21
C ALA A 107 14.93 9.97 9.50
N GLY A 108 14.58 9.18 10.52
CA GLY A 108 14.04 9.68 11.79
C GLY A 108 12.52 9.59 11.90
N ASP A 109 11.81 9.43 10.79
CA ASP A 109 10.38 9.14 10.78
C ASP A 109 10.10 7.71 11.23
N PHE A 110 8.95 7.49 11.85
CA PHE A 110 8.53 6.16 12.30
C PHE A 110 7.02 5.96 12.16
N ASN A 111 6.63 4.77 11.71
CA ASN A 111 5.25 4.33 11.68
C ASN A 111 5.04 3.27 12.78
N PRO A 112 4.31 3.57 13.88
CA PRO A 112 4.13 2.63 14.98
C PRO A 112 3.37 1.39 14.55
N ILE A 113 3.55 0.28 15.28
CA ILE A 113 2.72 -0.92 15.09
C ILE A 113 1.25 -0.55 15.31
N HIS A 114 0.42 -0.85 14.32
CA HIS A 114 -1.02 -0.65 14.36
C HIS A 114 -1.71 -1.71 13.48
N HIS A 115 -3.03 -1.77 13.56
CA HIS A 115 -3.85 -2.69 12.77
C HIS A 115 -4.84 -1.93 11.90
N HIS A 116 -5.24 -2.56 10.80
CA HIS A 116 -6.30 -2.08 9.92
C HIS A 116 -7.54 -2.97 10.06
N THR A 117 -8.72 -2.43 9.74
CA THR A 117 -9.99 -3.19 9.75
C THR A 117 -10.35 -3.79 8.39
N ALA A 118 -9.46 -3.70 7.40
CA ALA A 118 -9.65 -4.30 6.07
C ALA A 118 -9.33 -5.80 6.09
N ASP A 119 -9.88 -6.57 5.12
CA ASP A 119 -9.63 -8.01 5.01
C ASP A 119 -8.14 -8.34 4.76
N PHE A 120 -7.44 -7.48 4.05
CA PHE A 120 -5.98 -7.48 3.94
C PHE A 120 -5.50 -6.09 3.52
N SER A 121 -4.20 -5.84 3.73
CA SER A 121 -3.53 -4.59 3.37
C SER A 121 -2.30 -4.88 2.52
N ALA A 122 -1.87 -3.90 1.74
CA ALA A 122 -0.69 -3.98 0.90
C ALA A 122 0.08 -2.65 0.96
N ALA A 123 1.37 -2.73 0.68
CA ALA A 123 2.23 -1.57 0.50
C ALA A 123 3.00 -1.70 -0.81
N ILE A 124 3.28 -0.57 -1.45
CA ILE A 124 3.99 -0.49 -2.72
C ILE A 124 5.14 0.50 -2.54
N TYR A 125 6.37 0.03 -2.69
CA TYR A 125 7.55 0.89 -2.69
C TYR A 125 7.65 1.60 -4.05
N LEU A 126 7.72 2.94 -4.02
CA LEU A 126 7.72 3.78 -5.23
C LEU A 126 9.09 4.40 -5.52
N LYS A 127 9.77 4.82 -4.47
CA LYS A 127 11.13 5.37 -4.45
C LYS A 127 11.76 4.92 -3.14
N VAL A 128 12.93 4.30 -3.21
CA VAL A 128 13.66 3.78 -2.04
C VAL A 128 15.11 4.27 -2.10
N PRO A 129 15.76 4.57 -0.96
CA PRO A 129 17.19 4.83 -0.92
C PRO A 129 18.01 3.65 -1.47
N GLU A 130 19.17 3.94 -2.08
CA GLU A 130 20.05 2.90 -2.63
C GLU A 130 20.54 1.92 -1.56
N ASP A 131 20.76 2.41 -0.34
CA ASP A 131 21.28 1.69 0.82
C ASP A 131 20.19 1.02 1.68
N MET A 132 18.92 1.11 1.29
CA MET A 132 17.80 0.60 2.11
C MET A 132 17.86 -0.92 2.34
N CYS A 133 18.47 -1.66 1.41
CA CYS A 133 18.57 -3.12 1.44
C CYS A 133 19.94 -3.65 1.88
N ASP A 134 20.89 -2.77 2.21
CA ASP A 134 22.27 -3.17 2.53
C ASP A 134 22.38 -3.99 3.82
N ASP A 135 21.43 -3.81 4.74
CA ASP A 135 21.37 -4.51 6.03
C ASP A 135 20.48 -5.78 5.97
N SER A 136 20.11 -6.29 4.79
CA SER A 136 19.15 -7.41 4.65
C SER A 136 19.66 -8.77 5.18
N ASP A 137 20.97 -8.91 5.40
CA ASP A 137 21.61 -10.11 5.97
C ASP A 137 21.75 -10.07 7.51
N ASP A 138 21.67 -8.88 8.10
CA ASP A 138 21.70 -8.71 9.54
C ASP A 138 20.30 -8.98 10.08
N HIS A 139 20.16 -9.89 11.04
CA HIS A 139 18.88 -10.43 11.54
C HIS A 139 18.03 -9.41 12.33
N ALA A 140 18.19 -8.12 12.04
CA ALA A 140 17.49 -6.97 12.59
C ALA A 140 16.53 -6.37 11.52
N PRO A 141 15.52 -5.60 11.93
CA PRO A 141 14.67 -4.84 11.03
C PRO A 141 15.51 -4.00 10.06
N SER A 142 15.36 -4.22 8.75
CA SER A 142 16.01 -3.36 7.75
C SER A 142 15.39 -1.96 7.82
N LYS A 143 16.24 -0.92 7.81
CA LYS A 143 15.80 0.47 7.99
C LYS A 143 14.78 0.86 6.91
N GLY A 144 13.61 1.33 7.32
CA GLY A 144 12.58 1.80 6.40
C GLY A 144 11.75 0.70 5.72
N MET A 145 12.05 -0.58 5.96
CA MET A 145 11.20 -1.67 5.49
C MET A 145 9.94 -1.79 6.34
N ILE A 146 8.84 -2.14 5.68
CA ILE A 146 7.58 -2.51 6.32
C ILE A 146 7.71 -3.89 6.94
N GLU A 147 7.42 -3.94 8.23
CA GLU A 147 7.28 -5.19 8.97
C GLU A 147 5.81 -5.52 9.15
N PHE A 148 5.44 -6.76 8.83
CA PHE A 148 4.10 -7.28 9.10
C PHE A 148 4.11 -8.09 10.39
N ALA A 149 3.40 -7.62 11.41
CA ALA A 149 3.17 -8.35 12.63
C ALA A 149 1.82 -9.09 12.59
N PHE A 150 1.81 -10.34 13.05
CA PHE A 150 0.57 -11.06 13.32
C PHE A 150 0.20 -10.93 14.80
N GLY A 151 -1.07 -10.68 15.09
CA GLY A 151 -1.58 -10.66 16.45
C GLY A 151 -3.09 -10.94 16.48
N ASP A 152 -3.53 -11.72 17.46
CA ASP A 152 -4.94 -11.94 17.76
C ASP A 152 -5.39 -10.95 18.83
N THR A 153 -6.56 -10.34 18.63
CA THR A 153 -7.21 -9.56 19.71
C THR A 153 -7.66 -10.52 20.80
N GLN A 154 -7.18 -10.32 22.03
CA GLN A 154 -7.66 -11.02 23.24
C GLN A 154 -9.07 -10.59 23.61
#